data_AF-A0A0Q8N7A3-F1
#
_entry.id   AF-A0A0Q8N7A3-F1
#
_cell.length_a   1.000
_cell.length_b   1.000
_cell.length_c   1.000
_cell.angle_alpha   90.00
_cell.angle_beta   90.00
_cell.angle_gamma   90.00
#
_symmetry.space_group_name_H-M   'P 1'
#
loop_
_entity.id
_entity.type
_entity.pdbx_description
1 polymer ?
#
loop_
_entity_poly.entity_id
_entity_poly.type
_entity_poly.pdbx_seq_one_letter_code
_entity_poly.pdbx_strand_id
1 'polypeptide(L)'
;MSNITPINIVTSPTEYFESQKKNLETRLQEIELTEEEKEKIISEKTIKTIRDKTLGMFKIGEAINTFLNWNEEIDSELKNAKKEYLLNSYFDKTEQSENSIKQIQQFLTSPQGNTLFNKIIRILDNTPPDIELTDHLANVLKNITNSDFIKLFDDHKFALNQIELLTPQALTLLSDHKSWPAWNLESYGSQGGRITSNWMPDFISGYSSTKNITDPNLILKITHSMNDLVKNNYAYANLTNQSLVAAVFITDIAKIILKYIQ
;
A
#
# COMPACT_ATOMS: atom_id res chain seq x y z
N MET A 1 27.75 11.43 22.40
CA MET A 1 28.02 10.15 21.70
C MET A 1 28.06 9.05 22.75
N SER A 2 27.00 8.26 22.88
CA SER A 2 26.99 7.05 23.72
C SER A 2 26.87 5.83 22.81
N ASN A 3 27.82 4.91 22.89
CA ASN A 3 27.85 3.67 22.12
C ASN A 3 26.57 2.86 22.32
N ILE A 4 25.87 2.58 21.22
CA ILE A 4 24.61 1.81 21.19
C ILE A 4 24.96 0.36 20.84
N THR A 5 24.68 -0.58 21.76
CA THR A 5 24.92 -2.02 21.56
C THR A 5 23.63 -2.77 21.17
N PRO A 6 23.71 -3.81 20.32
CA PRO A 6 22.56 -4.63 19.86
C PRO A 6 21.70 -5.26 20.97
N ILE A 7 22.23 -5.37 22.19
CA ILE A 7 21.55 -5.95 23.36
C ILE A 7 20.33 -5.12 23.78
N ASN A 8 20.38 -3.78 23.66
CA ASN A 8 19.29 -2.89 24.05
C ASN A 8 18.03 -3.02 23.16
N ILE A 9 18.18 -3.54 21.93
CA ILE A 9 17.07 -3.77 20.99
C ILE A 9 16.19 -4.95 21.44
N VAL A 10 16.79 -5.92 22.14
CA VAL A 10 16.14 -7.18 22.53
C VAL A 10 15.56 -7.09 23.95
N THR A 11 16.19 -6.34 24.86
CA THR A 11 15.85 -6.35 26.29
C THR A 11 14.87 -5.26 26.72
N SER A 12 14.84 -4.10 26.04
CA SER A 12 13.93 -2.99 26.37
C SER A 12 13.41 -2.27 25.11
N PRO A 13 12.57 -2.93 24.29
CA PRO A 13 12.10 -2.36 23.02
C PRO A 13 11.40 -1.01 23.20
N THR A 14 10.58 -0.87 24.24
CA THR A 14 9.83 0.36 24.55
C THR A 14 10.76 1.55 24.84
N GLU A 15 11.88 1.34 25.55
CA GLU A 15 12.84 2.41 25.88
C GLU A 15 13.65 2.84 24.64
N TYR A 16 14.01 1.89 23.78
CA TYR A 16 14.60 2.18 22.47
C TYR A 16 13.65 3.03 21.62
N PHE A 17 12.39 2.61 21.49
CA PHE A 17 11.39 3.35 20.70
C PHE A 17 11.04 4.73 21.29
N GLU A 18 10.98 4.88 22.62
CA GLU A 18 10.79 6.19 23.26
C GLU A 18 11.99 7.14 23.05
N SER A 19 13.22 6.63 23.05
CA SER A 19 14.40 7.44 22.73
C SER A 19 14.42 7.93 21.28
N GLN A 20 13.96 7.08 20.35
CA GLN A 20 13.83 7.43 18.93
C GLN A 20 12.66 8.38 18.68
N LYS A 21 11.54 8.18 19.39
CA LYS A 21 10.39 9.08 19.39
C LYS A 21 10.77 10.47 19.88
N LYS A 22 11.52 10.59 20.99
CA LYS A 22 11.99 11.89 21.50
C LYS A 22 12.94 12.60 20.52
N ASN A 23 13.81 11.85 19.84
CA ASN A 23 14.70 12.37 18.80
C ASN A 23 13.90 12.91 17.60
N LEU A 24 12.93 12.12 17.12
CA LEU A 24 12.01 12.50 16.06
C LEU A 24 11.15 13.71 16.45
N GLU A 25 10.60 13.75 17.67
CA GLU A 25 9.81 14.88 18.19
C GLU A 25 10.63 16.16 18.30
N THR A 26 11.89 16.07 18.75
CA THR A 26 12.80 17.24 18.82
C THR A 26 13.08 17.80 17.43
N ARG A 27 13.34 16.93 16.46
CA ARG A 27 13.60 17.33 15.07
C ARG A 27 12.36 17.85 14.35
N LEU A 28 11.16 17.37 14.71
CA LEU A 28 9.90 17.92 14.21
C LEU A 28 9.55 19.29 14.84
N GLN A 29 10.02 19.56 16.06
CA GLN A 29 9.86 20.87 16.72
C GLN A 29 10.80 21.95 16.16
N GLU A 30 11.97 21.57 15.66
CA GLU A 30 12.89 22.47 14.95
C GLU A 30 12.36 22.93 13.57
N ILE A 31 11.22 22.41 13.12
CA ILE A 31 10.51 22.76 11.87
C ILE A 31 9.47 23.89 12.09
N GLU A 32 9.44 24.53 13.27
CA GLU A 32 8.68 25.78 13.46
C GLU A 32 9.48 27.00 12.96
N LEU A 33 9.01 27.59 11.84
CA LEU A 33 9.55 28.82 11.23
C LEU A 33 9.81 29.92 12.26
N THR A 34 10.99 30.52 12.18
CA THR A 34 11.33 31.73 12.95
C THR A 34 10.53 32.93 12.46
N GLU A 35 10.21 33.89 13.35
CA GLU A 35 9.42 35.09 12.99
C GLU A 35 10.08 35.94 11.89
N GLU A 36 11.41 35.87 11.76
CA GLU A 36 12.18 36.55 10.70
C GLU A 36 11.91 35.99 9.29
N GLU A 37 11.66 34.68 9.16
CA GLU A 37 11.32 34.04 7.89
C GLU A 37 9.87 34.32 7.48
N LYS A 38 8.99 34.52 8.47
CA LYS A 38 7.59 34.92 8.23
C LYS A 38 7.50 36.33 7.65
N GLU A 39 8.37 37.26 8.06
CA GLU A 39 8.35 38.66 7.59
C GLU A 39 8.87 38.83 6.15
N LYS A 40 9.90 38.07 5.74
CA LYS A 40 10.43 38.13 4.37
C LYS A 40 9.44 37.71 3.29
N ILE A 41 8.43 36.91 3.65
CA ILE A 41 7.39 36.38 2.76
C ILE A 41 6.18 37.34 2.65
N ILE A 42 6.08 38.37 3.50
CA ILE A 42 4.92 39.30 3.56
C ILE A 42 4.91 40.32 2.40
N SER A 43 6.01 40.52 1.67
CA SER A 43 6.15 41.61 0.69
C SER A 43 5.53 41.34 -0.69
N GLU A 44 5.12 40.10 -1.02
CA GLU A 44 4.58 39.78 -2.35
C GLU A 44 3.08 39.45 -2.31
N LYS A 45 2.25 40.50 -2.48
CA LYS A 45 0.78 40.45 -2.45
C LYS A 45 0.15 39.76 -3.67
N THR A 46 0.31 38.44 -3.81
CA THR A 46 -0.55 37.60 -4.70
C THR A 46 -0.77 36.17 -4.14
N ILE A 47 -0.31 35.89 -2.92
CA ILE A 47 0.05 34.54 -2.46
C ILE A 47 -0.79 34.14 -1.24
N LYS A 48 -2.05 33.75 -1.41
CA LYS A 48 -2.79 33.03 -0.35
C LYS A 48 -3.03 31.56 -0.74
N THR A 49 -3.53 31.30 -1.94
CA THR A 49 -3.82 29.93 -2.41
C THR A 49 -2.56 29.16 -2.82
N ILE A 50 -1.52 29.86 -3.31
CA ILE A 50 -0.21 29.26 -3.60
C ILE A 50 0.56 29.00 -2.30
N ARG A 51 0.32 29.83 -1.26
CA ARG A 51 0.98 29.80 0.05
C ARG A 51 0.77 28.48 0.79
N ASP A 52 -0.48 28.03 0.88
CA ASP A 52 -0.82 26.85 1.66
C ASP A 52 -0.35 25.56 0.96
N LYS A 53 -0.37 25.54 -0.38
CA LYS A 53 0.15 24.42 -1.17
C LYS A 53 1.68 24.32 -1.18
N THR A 54 2.38 25.45 -1.25
CA THR A 54 3.86 25.46 -1.26
C THR A 54 4.44 25.21 0.13
N LEU A 55 3.85 25.76 1.19
CA LEU A 55 4.25 25.44 2.57
C LEU A 55 3.92 23.98 2.95
N GLY A 56 2.81 23.43 2.46
CA GLY A 56 2.48 22.01 2.60
C GLY A 56 3.52 21.11 1.91
N MET A 57 3.85 21.37 0.65
CA MET A 57 4.86 20.59 -0.09
C MET A 57 6.27 20.71 0.50
N PHE A 58 6.66 21.88 0.99
CA PHE A 58 7.99 22.09 1.59
C PHE A 58 8.16 21.29 2.89
N LYS A 59 7.14 21.30 3.77
CA LYS A 59 7.13 20.50 5.01
C LYS A 59 7.12 18.99 4.76
N ILE A 60 6.48 18.54 3.67
CA ILE A 60 6.43 17.12 3.29
C ILE A 60 7.80 16.67 2.77
N GLY A 61 8.47 17.46 1.92
CA GLY A 61 9.80 17.15 1.41
C GLY A 61 10.88 17.03 2.50
N GLU A 62 10.83 17.89 3.51
CA GLU A 62 11.77 17.84 4.65
C GLU A 62 11.49 16.68 5.60
N ALA A 63 10.22 16.36 5.85
CA ALA A 63 9.84 15.17 6.61
C ALA A 63 10.33 13.89 5.92
N ILE A 64 10.14 13.80 4.59
CA ILE A 64 10.61 12.68 3.78
C ILE A 64 12.13 12.56 3.86
N ASN A 65 12.89 13.62 3.58
CA ASN A 65 14.35 13.58 3.69
C ASN A 65 14.84 13.19 5.09
N THR A 66 14.12 13.59 6.15
CA THR A 66 14.43 13.18 7.53
C THR A 66 14.20 11.69 7.76
N PHE A 67 13.19 11.08 7.14
CA PHE A 67 12.97 9.62 7.18
C PHE A 67 14.00 8.85 6.34
N LEU A 68 14.46 9.41 5.22
CA LEU A 68 15.40 8.77 4.29
C LEU A 68 16.84 8.78 4.83
N ASN A 69 17.29 9.89 5.43
CA ASN A 69 18.64 10.05 5.99
C ASN A 69 18.93 9.16 7.22
N TRP A 70 17.94 8.43 7.73
CA TRP A 70 18.11 7.47 8.82
C TRP A 70 18.71 6.13 8.35
N ASN A 71 18.83 5.86 7.04
CA ASN A 71 19.13 4.51 6.53
C ASN A 71 19.93 4.48 5.19
N GLU A 72 21.27 4.58 5.22
CA GLU A 72 22.15 4.52 4.01
C GLU A 72 23.25 3.42 4.07
N GLU A 73 23.73 2.79 2.97
CA GLU A 73 24.28 3.32 1.67
C GLU A 73 23.96 2.54 0.35
N ILE A 74 24.06 3.25 -0.80
CA ILE A 74 24.05 2.99 -2.28
C ILE A 74 22.98 2.05 -2.88
N ASP A 75 22.72 0.90 -2.27
CA ASP A 75 21.43 0.19 -2.46
C ASP A 75 20.29 0.98 -1.79
N SER A 76 20.67 2.00 -0.99
CA SER A 76 19.82 2.95 -0.31
C SER A 76 19.13 3.94 -1.24
N GLU A 77 19.76 4.45 -2.30
CA GLU A 77 19.14 5.53 -3.12
C GLU A 77 17.86 5.07 -3.81
N LEU A 78 17.87 3.88 -4.43
CA LEU A 78 16.68 3.32 -5.07
C LEU A 78 15.59 2.97 -4.04
N LYS A 79 15.98 2.38 -2.91
CA LYS A 79 15.05 2.08 -1.81
C LYS A 79 14.49 3.34 -1.19
N ASN A 80 15.30 4.39 -1.10
CA ASN A 80 14.93 5.71 -0.60
C ASN A 80 13.95 6.40 -1.56
N ALA A 81 14.22 6.38 -2.86
CA ALA A 81 13.30 6.89 -3.87
C ALA A 81 11.94 6.15 -3.85
N LYS A 82 11.94 4.82 -3.68
CA LYS A 82 10.69 4.05 -3.53
C LYS A 82 9.93 4.41 -2.25
N LYS A 83 10.63 4.54 -1.12
CA LYS A 83 10.03 4.97 0.16
C LYS A 83 9.45 6.37 0.06
N GLU A 84 10.18 7.29 -0.56
CA GLU A 84 9.72 8.64 -0.85
C GLU A 84 8.45 8.62 -1.70
N TYR A 85 8.45 7.85 -2.79
CA TYR A 85 7.30 7.73 -3.66
C TYR A 85 6.09 7.11 -2.93
N LEU A 86 6.30 6.10 -2.09
CA LEU A 86 5.27 5.50 -1.23
C LEU A 86 4.68 6.53 -0.26
N LEU A 87 5.52 7.28 0.44
CA LEU A 87 5.07 8.28 1.41
C LEU A 87 4.34 9.44 0.73
N ASN A 88 4.84 9.93 -0.41
CA ASN A 88 4.14 10.90 -1.24
C ASN A 88 2.75 10.40 -1.66
N SER A 89 2.68 9.17 -2.17
CA SER A 89 1.42 8.54 -2.56
C SER A 89 0.44 8.39 -1.39
N TYR A 90 0.95 8.07 -0.19
CA TYR A 90 0.15 8.03 1.04
C TYR A 90 -0.39 9.41 1.43
N PHE A 91 0.45 10.45 1.38
CA PHE A 91 0.04 11.81 1.71
C PHE A 91 -0.98 12.35 0.72
N ASP A 92 -0.84 12.05 -0.57
CA ASP A 92 -1.85 12.41 -1.58
C ASP A 92 -3.19 11.73 -1.31
N LYS A 93 -3.18 10.45 -0.92
CA LYS A 93 -4.40 9.69 -0.56
C LYS A 93 -5.04 10.09 0.77
N THR A 94 -4.36 10.88 1.58
CA THR A 94 -4.82 11.41 2.88
C THR A 94 -5.02 12.94 2.86
N GLU A 95 -5.05 13.52 1.66
CA GLU A 95 -5.22 14.96 1.41
C GLU A 95 -4.18 15.82 2.15
N GLN A 96 -3.01 15.25 2.44
CA GLN A 96 -1.88 15.94 3.07
C GLN A 96 -2.26 16.61 4.42
N SER A 97 -3.22 16.03 5.15
CA SER A 97 -3.72 16.62 6.40
C SER A 97 -2.69 16.55 7.53
N GLU A 98 -2.67 17.52 8.44
CA GLU A 98 -1.82 17.46 9.66
C GLU A 98 -2.09 16.19 10.48
N ASN A 99 -3.32 15.67 10.43
CA ASN A 99 -3.69 14.42 11.07
C ASN A 99 -2.93 13.23 10.47
N SER A 100 -2.75 13.18 9.14
CA SER A 100 -2.01 12.12 8.47
C SER A 100 -0.53 12.06 8.89
N ILE A 101 0.07 13.22 9.19
CA ILE A 101 1.44 13.35 9.73
C ILE A 101 1.49 12.77 11.15
N LYS A 102 0.52 13.10 12.01
CA LYS A 102 0.46 12.55 13.38
C LYS A 102 0.23 11.04 13.37
N GLN A 103 -0.64 10.54 12.49
CA GLN A 103 -0.92 9.11 12.36
C GLN A 103 0.30 8.32 11.90
N ILE A 104 1.01 8.81 10.88
CA ILE A 104 2.23 8.13 10.41
C ILE A 104 3.34 8.22 11.47
N GLN A 105 3.47 9.34 12.19
CA GLN A 105 4.40 9.46 13.31
C GLN A 105 4.11 8.45 14.42
N GLN A 106 2.84 8.32 14.84
CA GLN A 106 2.42 7.32 15.84
C GLN A 106 2.68 5.89 15.36
N PHE A 107 2.41 5.62 14.08
CA PHE A 107 2.67 4.33 13.48
C PHE A 107 4.16 3.98 13.52
N LEU A 108 5.03 4.88 13.04
CA LEU A 108 6.49 4.67 12.97
C LEU A 108 7.17 4.62 14.34
N THR A 109 6.65 5.35 15.34
CA THR A 109 7.25 5.39 16.68
C THR A 109 6.78 4.25 17.60
N SER A 110 5.74 3.52 17.20
CA SER A 110 5.26 2.35 17.93
C SER A 110 5.99 1.05 17.52
N PRO A 111 6.21 0.08 18.43
CA PRO A 111 6.82 -1.20 18.07
C PRO A 111 6.02 -1.98 17.01
N GLN A 112 4.69 -2.03 17.17
CA GLN A 112 3.77 -2.72 16.27
C GLN A 112 3.73 -2.05 14.90
N GLY A 113 3.53 -0.73 14.88
CA GLY A 113 3.46 0.02 13.64
C GLY A 113 4.79 0.02 12.89
N ASN A 114 5.92 0.16 13.57
CA ASN A 114 7.25 0.02 12.96
C ASN A 114 7.46 -1.38 12.36
N THR A 115 6.98 -2.44 13.01
CA THR A 115 7.04 -3.80 12.46
C THR A 115 6.23 -3.95 11.18
N LEU A 116 5.01 -3.40 11.16
CA LEU A 116 4.13 -3.40 9.97
C LEU A 116 4.71 -2.54 8.85
N PHE A 117 5.25 -1.36 9.18
CA PHE A 117 5.92 -0.47 8.23
C PHE A 117 7.12 -1.16 7.57
N ASN A 118 8.01 -1.78 8.36
CA ASN A 118 9.16 -2.52 7.82
C ASN A 118 8.73 -3.68 6.92
N LYS A 119 7.57 -4.29 7.20
CA LYS A 119 7.00 -5.31 6.30
C LYS A 119 6.51 -4.70 4.98
N ILE A 120 5.85 -3.54 5.00
CA ILE A 120 5.46 -2.81 3.78
C ILE A 120 6.69 -2.46 2.95
N ILE A 121 7.73 -1.92 3.59
CA ILE A 121 9.00 -1.59 2.93
C ILE A 121 9.65 -2.85 2.33
N ARG A 122 9.65 -3.98 3.04
CA ARG A 122 10.17 -5.24 2.49
C ARG A 122 9.45 -5.67 1.21
N ILE A 123 8.12 -5.56 1.17
CA ILE A 123 7.33 -5.88 -0.03
C ILE A 123 7.73 -4.96 -1.20
N LEU A 124 7.87 -3.66 -0.93
CA LEU A 124 8.28 -2.65 -1.91
C LEU A 124 9.71 -2.85 -2.42
N ASP A 125 10.63 -3.22 -1.53
CA ASP A 125 12.05 -3.37 -1.85
C ASP A 125 12.34 -4.67 -2.60
N ASN A 126 11.55 -5.73 -2.38
CA ASN A 126 11.71 -7.03 -3.03
C ASN A 126 11.28 -7.07 -4.51
N THR A 127 10.76 -5.97 -5.05
CA THR A 127 10.30 -5.85 -6.44
C THR A 127 11.04 -4.73 -7.16
N PRO A 128 11.17 -4.72 -8.50
CA PRO A 128 11.59 -3.52 -9.22
C PRO A 128 10.64 -2.33 -8.96
N PRO A 129 11.02 -1.08 -9.24
CA PRO A 129 10.10 0.06 -9.17
C PRO A 129 8.82 -0.23 -9.95
N ASP A 130 7.70 -0.26 -9.24
CA ASP A 130 6.39 -0.58 -9.77
C ASP A 130 5.37 0.40 -9.16
N ILE A 131 4.77 1.21 -10.03
CA ILE A 131 3.85 2.27 -9.63
C ILE A 131 2.55 1.65 -9.08
N GLU A 132 2.07 0.56 -9.67
CA GLU A 132 0.84 -0.10 -9.22
C GLU A 132 1.04 -0.69 -7.82
N LEU A 133 2.15 -1.38 -7.60
CA LEU A 133 2.47 -1.90 -6.26
C LEU A 133 2.57 -0.78 -5.23
N THR A 134 3.23 0.32 -5.59
CA THR A 134 3.39 1.44 -4.67
C THR A 134 2.05 2.07 -4.33
N ASP A 135 1.14 2.21 -5.30
CA ASP A 135 -0.21 2.72 -5.07
C ASP A 135 -1.02 1.81 -4.14
N HIS A 136 -0.97 0.49 -4.36
CA HIS A 136 -1.60 -0.50 -3.47
C HIS A 136 -1.02 -0.42 -2.06
N LEU A 137 0.30 -0.35 -1.91
CA LEU A 137 0.96 -0.24 -0.61
C LEU A 137 0.68 1.10 0.09
N ALA A 138 0.44 2.17 -0.67
CA ALA A 138 0.01 3.46 -0.11
C ALA A 138 -1.42 3.39 0.42
N ASN A 139 -2.35 2.70 -0.26
CA ASN A 139 -3.68 2.39 0.28
C ASN A 139 -3.57 1.54 1.55
N VAL A 140 -2.70 0.53 1.55
CA VAL A 140 -2.46 -0.33 2.72
C VAL A 140 -1.97 0.50 3.90
N LEU A 141 -0.97 1.36 3.69
CA LEU A 141 -0.44 2.25 4.71
C LEU A 141 -1.54 3.17 5.25
N LYS A 142 -2.33 3.79 4.38
CA LYS A 142 -3.51 4.61 4.74
C LYS A 142 -4.51 3.86 5.59
N ASN A 143 -4.87 2.65 5.20
CA ASN A 143 -5.91 1.89 5.89
C ASN A 143 -5.43 1.40 7.26
N ILE A 144 -4.13 1.07 7.39
CA ILE A 144 -3.53 0.70 8.68
C ILE A 144 -3.41 1.92 9.61
N THR A 145 -2.86 3.05 9.14
CA THR A 145 -2.63 4.24 9.98
C THR A 145 -3.93 4.90 10.44
N ASN A 146 -5.02 4.73 9.70
CA ASN A 146 -6.37 5.19 10.07
C ASN A 146 -7.12 4.25 11.03
N SER A 147 -6.51 3.13 11.44
CA SER A 147 -7.13 2.13 12.31
C SER A 147 -6.42 2.04 13.66
N ASP A 148 -6.99 1.27 14.60
CA ASP A 148 -6.31 0.89 15.84
C ASP A 148 -5.29 -0.24 15.55
N PHE A 149 -4.17 0.14 14.91
CA PHE A 149 -3.17 -0.80 14.41
C PHE A 149 -2.45 -1.58 15.52
N ILE A 150 -2.50 -1.10 16.77
CA ILE A 150 -1.95 -1.82 17.93
C ILE A 150 -2.86 -3.00 18.25
N LYS A 151 -4.16 -2.76 18.36
CA LYS A 151 -5.14 -3.82 18.64
C LYS A 151 -5.32 -4.78 17.47
N LEU A 152 -5.21 -4.28 16.24
CA LEU A 152 -5.40 -5.04 15.00
C LEU A 152 -4.08 -5.57 14.41
N PHE A 153 -3.00 -5.58 15.19
CA PHE A 153 -1.66 -5.92 14.70
C PHE A 153 -1.61 -7.27 13.95
N ASP A 154 -2.20 -8.32 14.51
CA ASP A 154 -2.19 -9.65 13.89
C ASP A 154 -2.98 -9.70 12.59
N ASP A 155 -4.12 -8.99 12.52
CA ASP A 155 -4.95 -8.90 11.30
C ASP A 155 -4.20 -8.15 10.18
N HIS A 156 -3.54 -7.04 10.52
CA HIS A 156 -2.71 -6.29 9.58
C HIS A 156 -1.52 -7.13 9.10
N LYS A 157 -0.85 -7.83 10.01
CA LYS A 157 0.28 -8.69 9.69
C LYS A 157 -0.14 -9.83 8.78
N PHE A 158 -1.29 -10.45 9.05
CA PHE A 158 -1.88 -11.47 8.19
C PHE A 158 -2.18 -10.92 6.80
N ALA A 159 -2.87 -9.78 6.69
CA ALA A 159 -3.17 -9.16 5.40
C ALA A 159 -1.89 -8.84 4.60
N LEU A 160 -0.87 -8.27 5.23
CA LEU A 160 0.42 -7.99 4.60
C LEU A 160 1.13 -9.28 4.14
N ASN A 161 1.03 -10.38 4.89
CA ASN A 161 1.57 -11.67 4.43
C ASN A 161 0.85 -12.16 3.18
N GLN A 162 -0.46 -11.96 3.08
CA GLN A 162 -1.22 -12.35 1.89
C GLN A 162 -0.92 -11.45 0.67
N ILE A 163 -0.76 -10.14 0.90
CA ILE A 163 -0.36 -9.17 -0.13
C ILE A 163 1.02 -9.52 -0.70
N GLU A 164 1.97 -9.89 0.15
CA GLU A 164 3.33 -10.28 -0.24
C GLU A 164 3.37 -11.53 -1.16
N LEU A 165 2.33 -12.38 -1.14
CA LEU A 165 2.23 -13.56 -2.01
C LEU A 165 1.74 -13.24 -3.42
N LEU A 166 1.24 -12.03 -3.66
CA LEU A 166 0.64 -11.62 -4.92
C LEU A 166 1.58 -10.72 -5.72
N THR A 167 1.55 -10.89 -7.03
CA THR A 167 2.20 -9.95 -7.94
C THR A 167 1.45 -8.61 -7.94
N PRO A 168 2.11 -7.48 -8.30
CA PRO A 168 1.44 -6.18 -8.42
C PRO A 168 0.20 -6.26 -9.32
N GLN A 169 0.32 -6.95 -10.45
CA GLN A 169 -0.78 -7.13 -11.39
C GLN A 169 -1.92 -7.99 -10.83
N ALA A 170 -1.63 -9.01 -10.01
CA ALA A 170 -2.67 -9.78 -9.33
C ALA A 170 -3.42 -8.94 -8.28
N LEU A 171 -2.71 -8.03 -7.58
CA LEU A 171 -3.34 -7.05 -6.69
C LEU A 171 -4.25 -6.10 -7.46
N THR A 172 -3.79 -5.59 -8.61
CA THR A 172 -4.59 -4.73 -9.51
C THR A 172 -5.82 -5.46 -10.05
N LEU A 173 -5.66 -6.71 -10.49
CA LEU A 173 -6.78 -7.51 -10.97
C LEU A 173 -7.81 -7.79 -9.85
N LEU A 174 -7.33 -8.04 -8.63
CA LEU A 174 -8.17 -8.29 -7.47
C LEU A 174 -8.90 -7.02 -7.00
N SER A 175 -8.23 -5.87 -6.98
CA SER A 175 -8.86 -4.60 -6.60
C SER A 175 -10.00 -4.22 -7.55
N ASP A 176 -9.89 -4.61 -8.82
CA ASP A 176 -10.87 -4.42 -9.89
C ASP A 176 -11.94 -5.53 -9.99
N HIS A 177 -12.10 -6.37 -8.96
CA HIS A 177 -13.06 -7.50 -8.98
C HIS A 177 -14.52 -7.13 -9.30
N LYS A 178 -14.92 -5.88 -9.04
CA LYS A 178 -16.28 -5.39 -9.37
C LYS A 178 -16.52 -5.29 -10.88
N SER A 179 -15.45 -5.22 -11.67
CA SER A 179 -15.49 -5.15 -13.14
C SER A 179 -15.35 -6.52 -13.81
N TRP A 180 -15.25 -7.60 -13.03
CA TRP A 180 -15.09 -8.95 -13.56
C TRP A 180 -16.34 -9.40 -14.35
N PRO A 181 -16.16 -9.95 -15.56
CA PRO A 181 -17.29 -10.33 -16.41
C PRO A 181 -18.00 -11.58 -15.88
N ALA A 182 -19.30 -11.66 -16.19
CA ALA A 182 -20.02 -12.91 -16.26
C ALA A 182 -20.01 -13.43 -17.70
N TRP A 183 -20.16 -14.73 -17.89
CA TRP A 183 -20.21 -15.35 -19.22
C TRP A 183 -21.25 -16.47 -19.29
N ASN A 184 -21.72 -16.73 -20.50
CA ASN A 184 -22.65 -17.83 -20.78
C ASN A 184 -21.87 -19.14 -20.92
N LEU A 185 -22.42 -20.21 -20.36
CA LEU A 185 -21.85 -21.55 -20.43
C LEU A 185 -22.54 -22.36 -21.53
N GLU A 186 -21.77 -22.90 -22.46
CA GLU A 186 -22.26 -23.88 -23.44
C GLU A 186 -22.22 -25.30 -22.87
N SER A 187 -21.13 -25.66 -22.21
CA SER A 187 -20.95 -26.92 -21.48
C SER A 187 -19.97 -26.71 -20.34
N TYR A 188 -20.19 -27.37 -19.19
CA TYR A 188 -19.34 -27.18 -18.02
C TYR A 188 -19.36 -28.38 -17.07
N GLY A 189 -18.27 -28.55 -16.33
CA GLY A 189 -18.22 -29.40 -15.14
C GLY A 189 -18.43 -28.55 -13.89
N SER A 190 -19.23 -29.02 -12.95
CA SER A 190 -19.38 -28.34 -11.66
C SER A 190 -19.52 -29.32 -10.50
N GLN A 191 -19.11 -28.86 -9.31
CA GLN A 191 -19.29 -29.56 -8.05
C GLN A 191 -19.73 -28.57 -6.98
N GLY A 192 -20.93 -28.76 -6.43
CA GLY A 192 -21.50 -27.82 -5.44
C GLY A 192 -21.63 -26.39 -5.97
N GLY A 193 -21.96 -26.22 -7.25
CA GLY A 193 -22.03 -24.93 -7.95
C GLY A 193 -20.69 -24.43 -8.50
N ARG A 194 -19.56 -24.77 -7.87
CA ARG A 194 -18.24 -24.35 -8.34
C ARG A 194 -17.91 -24.98 -9.69
N ILE A 195 -17.42 -24.17 -10.61
CA ILE A 195 -17.01 -24.62 -11.95
C ILE A 195 -15.63 -25.26 -11.85
N THR A 196 -15.52 -26.50 -12.31
CA THR A 196 -14.29 -27.30 -12.28
C THR A 196 -13.69 -27.50 -13.67
N SER A 197 -14.47 -27.27 -14.73
CA SER A 197 -13.96 -27.22 -16.11
C SER A 197 -13.10 -25.98 -16.35
N ASN A 198 -12.30 -25.98 -17.42
CA ASN A 198 -11.44 -24.85 -17.76
C ASN A 198 -12.27 -23.63 -18.18
N TRP A 199 -12.41 -22.66 -17.27
CA TRP A 199 -13.17 -21.41 -17.47
C TRP A 199 -12.27 -20.19 -17.70
N MET A 200 -10.95 -20.34 -17.53
CA MET A 200 -10.00 -19.23 -17.58
C MET A 200 -10.02 -18.48 -18.92
N PRO A 201 -10.05 -19.16 -20.10
CA PRO A 201 -10.09 -18.46 -21.38
C PRO A 201 -11.30 -17.54 -21.55
N ASP A 202 -12.49 -17.99 -21.12
CA ASP A 202 -13.73 -17.21 -21.22
C ASP A 202 -13.67 -15.96 -20.34
N PHE A 203 -13.20 -16.11 -19.10
CA PHE A 203 -13.00 -14.99 -18.19
C PHE A 203 -12.02 -13.97 -18.76
N ILE A 204 -10.84 -14.42 -19.22
CA ILE A 204 -9.80 -13.54 -19.74
C ILE A 204 -10.26 -12.82 -21.01
N SER A 205 -10.96 -13.51 -21.91
CA SER A 205 -11.56 -12.92 -23.11
C SER A 205 -12.58 -11.82 -22.75
N GLY A 206 -13.49 -12.13 -21.82
CA GLY A 206 -14.48 -11.17 -21.33
C GLY A 206 -13.84 -9.95 -20.66
N TYR A 207 -12.88 -10.17 -19.78
CA TYR A 207 -12.22 -9.10 -19.01
C TYR A 207 -11.37 -8.20 -19.92
N SER A 208 -10.64 -8.80 -20.86
CA SER A 208 -9.83 -8.05 -21.82
C SER A 208 -10.71 -7.21 -22.75
N SER A 209 -11.85 -7.77 -23.18
CA SER A 209 -12.82 -7.06 -24.03
C SER A 209 -13.45 -5.86 -23.32
N THR A 210 -13.87 -6.00 -22.05
CA THR A 210 -14.47 -4.89 -21.29
C THR A 210 -13.49 -3.77 -21.00
N LYS A 211 -12.18 -4.08 -20.95
CA LYS A 211 -11.10 -3.13 -20.69
C LYS A 211 -10.38 -2.64 -21.95
N ASN A 212 -10.83 -3.04 -23.15
CA ASN A 212 -10.17 -2.75 -24.43
C ASN A 212 -8.69 -3.16 -24.49
N ILE A 213 -8.35 -4.30 -23.86
CA ILE A 213 -6.99 -4.84 -23.82
C ILE A 213 -6.80 -5.78 -25.02
N THR A 214 -5.95 -5.40 -25.96
CA THR A 214 -5.66 -6.19 -27.17
C THR A 214 -4.23 -6.70 -27.23
N ASP A 215 -3.33 -6.24 -26.36
CA ASP A 215 -1.93 -6.69 -26.32
C ASP A 215 -1.82 -8.14 -25.84
N PRO A 216 -1.33 -9.08 -26.68
CA PRO A 216 -1.19 -10.49 -26.29
C PRO A 216 -0.29 -10.71 -25.07
N ASN A 217 0.76 -9.89 -24.90
CA ASN A 217 1.65 -10.01 -23.75
C ASN A 217 0.93 -9.62 -22.45
N LEU A 218 0.17 -8.53 -22.47
CA LEU A 218 -0.64 -8.12 -21.33
C LEU A 218 -1.71 -9.17 -21.00
N ILE A 219 -2.40 -9.73 -22.00
CA ILE A 219 -3.37 -10.82 -21.82
C ILE A 219 -2.73 -12.04 -21.14
N LEU A 220 -1.53 -12.44 -21.57
CA LEU A 220 -0.78 -13.53 -20.95
C LEU A 220 -0.48 -13.25 -19.47
N LYS A 221 -0.05 -12.03 -19.15
CA LYS A 221 0.23 -11.65 -17.76
C LYS A 221 -1.03 -11.57 -16.89
N ILE A 222 -2.17 -11.11 -17.43
CA ILE A 222 -3.47 -11.15 -16.73
C ILE A 222 -3.88 -12.61 -16.49
N THR A 223 -3.69 -13.48 -17.49
CA THR A 223 -3.94 -14.93 -17.35
C THR A 223 -3.10 -15.53 -16.24
N HIS A 224 -1.81 -15.20 -16.17
CA HIS A 224 -0.93 -15.64 -15.09
C HIS A 224 -1.40 -15.12 -13.73
N SER A 225 -1.70 -13.83 -13.63
CA SER A 225 -2.19 -13.19 -12.39
C SER A 225 -3.49 -13.81 -11.89
N MET A 226 -4.42 -14.13 -12.80
CA MET A 226 -5.67 -14.80 -12.44
C MET A 226 -5.44 -16.23 -11.96
N ASN A 227 -4.52 -16.97 -12.59
CA ASN A 227 -4.11 -18.28 -12.10
C ASN A 227 -3.53 -18.21 -10.68
N ASP A 228 -2.72 -17.19 -10.38
CA ASP A 228 -2.20 -16.98 -9.03
C ASP A 228 -3.31 -16.68 -8.02
N LEU A 229 -4.31 -15.88 -8.40
CA LEU A 229 -5.48 -15.62 -7.55
C LEU A 229 -6.27 -16.90 -7.24
N VAL A 230 -6.47 -17.77 -8.22
CA VAL A 230 -7.17 -19.05 -8.03
C VAL A 230 -6.33 -20.01 -7.18
N LYS A 231 -5.04 -20.17 -7.51
CA LYS A 231 -4.11 -21.08 -6.84
C LYS A 231 -3.98 -20.75 -5.34
N ASN A 232 -3.93 -19.46 -5.01
CA ASN A 232 -3.82 -18.99 -3.64
C ASN A 232 -5.20 -18.81 -2.94
N ASN A 233 -6.28 -19.33 -3.54
CA ASN A 233 -7.63 -19.30 -2.98
C ASN A 233 -8.15 -17.88 -2.69
N TYR A 234 -7.87 -16.93 -3.59
CA TYR A 234 -8.45 -15.58 -3.58
C TYR A 234 -9.67 -15.46 -4.49
N ALA A 235 -9.76 -16.29 -5.53
CA ALA A 235 -10.86 -16.27 -6.48
C ALA A 235 -11.30 -17.68 -6.92
N TYR A 236 -12.56 -17.81 -7.31
CA TYR A 236 -13.12 -19.05 -7.85
C TYR A 236 -14.29 -18.76 -8.80
N ALA A 237 -14.50 -19.61 -9.80
CA ALA A 237 -15.66 -19.54 -10.67
C ALA A 237 -16.84 -20.33 -10.10
N ASN A 238 -18.04 -19.77 -10.19
CA ASN A 238 -19.28 -20.36 -9.70
C ASN A 238 -20.43 -20.04 -10.64
N LEU A 239 -21.44 -20.90 -10.64
CA LEU A 239 -22.72 -20.59 -11.28
C LEU A 239 -23.37 -19.39 -10.56
N THR A 240 -23.97 -18.52 -11.35
CA THR A 240 -24.85 -17.47 -10.83
C THR A 240 -26.25 -18.02 -10.60
N ASN A 241 -27.13 -17.21 -10.00
CA ASN A 241 -28.54 -17.59 -9.82
C ASN A 241 -29.31 -17.71 -11.14
N GLN A 242 -28.72 -17.29 -12.26
CA GLN A 242 -29.27 -17.47 -13.60
C GLN A 242 -28.71 -18.75 -14.21
N SER A 243 -29.60 -19.61 -14.71
CA SER A 243 -29.21 -20.86 -15.37
C SER A 243 -28.21 -20.58 -16.51
N LEU A 244 -27.14 -21.36 -16.58
CA LEU A 244 -26.09 -21.28 -17.61
C LEU A 244 -25.26 -19.98 -17.64
N VAL A 245 -25.30 -19.17 -16.57
CA VAL A 245 -24.41 -18.00 -16.44
C VAL A 245 -23.42 -18.24 -15.31
N ALA A 246 -22.14 -18.04 -15.60
CA ALA A 246 -21.03 -18.14 -14.67
C ALA A 246 -20.42 -16.78 -14.35
N ALA A 247 -19.85 -16.66 -13.15
CA ALA A 247 -19.04 -15.52 -12.77
C ALA A 247 -17.87 -15.95 -11.87
N VAL A 248 -16.84 -15.10 -11.80
CA VAL A 248 -15.76 -15.25 -10.83
C VAL A 248 -16.12 -14.49 -9.56
N PHE A 249 -15.95 -15.14 -8.42
CA PHE A 249 -16.20 -14.61 -7.09
C PHE A 249 -14.91 -14.58 -6.28
N ILE A 250 -14.81 -13.58 -5.40
CA ILE A 250 -13.74 -13.48 -4.40
C ILE A 250 -14.04 -14.37 -3.19
N THR A 251 -13.00 -14.90 -2.56
CA THR A 251 -13.10 -15.66 -1.30
C THR A 251 -13.11 -14.74 -0.07
N ASP A 252 -13.33 -15.30 1.12
CA ASP A 252 -13.24 -14.53 2.36
C ASP A 252 -11.81 -14.06 2.66
N ILE A 253 -10.78 -14.80 2.24
CA ILE A 253 -9.39 -14.37 2.35
C ILE A 253 -9.16 -13.13 1.48
N ALA A 254 -9.66 -13.14 0.23
CA ALA A 254 -9.59 -11.97 -0.64
C ALA A 254 -10.32 -10.74 -0.05
N LYS A 255 -11.49 -10.95 0.59
CA LYS A 255 -12.21 -9.85 1.28
C LYS A 255 -11.41 -9.22 2.41
N ILE A 256 -10.55 -9.97 3.10
CA ILE A 256 -9.67 -9.41 4.13
C ILE A 256 -8.68 -8.43 3.50
N ILE A 257 -8.04 -8.84 2.39
CA ILE A 257 -7.02 -8.03 1.71
C ILE A 257 -7.62 -6.81 1.03
N LEU A 258 -8.81 -6.94 0.44
CA LEU A 258 -9.50 -5.85 -0.26
C LEU A 258 -9.78 -4.64 0.62
N LYS A 259 -9.91 -4.82 1.94
CA LYS A 259 -10.04 -3.71 2.91
C LYS A 259 -8.81 -2.79 2.94
N TYR A 260 -7.66 -3.26 2.44
CA TYR A 260 -6.39 -2.56 2.51
C TYR A 260 -5.94 -1.99 1.18
N ILE A 261 -6.20 -2.69 0.07
CA ILE A 261 -5.70 -2.29 -1.26
C ILE A 261 -6.67 -1.38 -2.04
N GLN A 262 -7.89 -1.18 -1.54
CA GLN A 262 -8.89 -0.26 -2.11
C GLN A 262 -8.87 1.12 -1.44
#